data_AF-A0A534LD26-F1
#
_entry.id   AF-A0A534LD26-F1
#
_cell.length_a   1.000
_cell.length_b   1.000
_cell.length_c   1.000
_cell.angle_alpha   90.00
_cell.angle_beta   90.00
_cell.angle_gamma   90.00
#
_symmetry.space_group_name_H-M   'P 1'
#
loop_
_entity.id
_entity.type
_entity.pdbx_description
1 polymer ?
#
loop_
_entity_poly.entity_id
_entity_poly.type
_entity_poly.pdbx_seq_one_letter_code
_entity_poly.pdbx_strand_id
1 'polypeptide(L)'
;MSTEQAPPFLVDAVRASASKMQGMKAALDARAKELDALKAQLDSERQDMEKRAARLEAERQAMEGEREEVRAARASVNQDLATIRADRETFSAEQTRFQDAANDFAAREKSLREAESNVERLDHEMIGRMREAGAKFLAIVNREEELVKLQRDWLVAFETREQELRMITEQMQARQEESAELHRSLAHLESVFKGETDRLAAERQELAAKEESLLEAQRYLATVIEAADVGPREAERPSPPPADEPPAPTESPPPPMSIMAPTAPEPVEPENTPEPEARPAVTRAEAMDRLTRAIEAWRRSRDSGRDVGEMRNTLKLAKDALQAGKYETAIRLATEVLDDLQPAVIAR
;
A
#
# COMPACT_ATOMS: atom_id res chain seq x y z
N MET A 1 -178.61 -50.95 -36.87
CA MET A 1 -178.11 -50.16 -38.02
C MET A 1 -178.24 -48.69 -37.68
N SER A 2 -177.15 -47.93 -37.82
CA SER A 2 -177.06 -46.46 -37.99
C SER A 2 -175.69 -46.01 -37.50
N THR A 3 -174.72 -45.99 -38.41
CA THR A 3 -173.37 -45.44 -38.17
C THR A 3 -173.41 -43.94 -38.39
N GLU A 4 -173.53 -43.15 -37.31
CA GLU A 4 -173.52 -41.70 -37.42
C GLU A 4 -172.08 -41.19 -37.58
N GLN A 5 -171.75 -40.79 -38.80
CA GLN A 5 -170.39 -40.49 -39.23
C GLN A 5 -170.12 -38.99 -39.10
N ALA A 6 -169.08 -38.61 -38.33
CA ALA A 6 -168.79 -37.21 -38.03
C ALA A 6 -168.50 -36.37 -39.30
N PRO A 7 -168.98 -35.12 -39.39
CA PRO A 7 -168.90 -34.31 -40.61
C PRO A 7 -167.44 -33.90 -40.94
N PRO A 8 -167.01 -33.96 -42.21
CA PRO A 8 -165.60 -33.90 -42.58
C PRO A 8 -164.92 -32.56 -42.29
N PHE A 9 -165.62 -31.43 -42.35
CA PHE A 9 -165.00 -30.11 -42.22
C PHE A 9 -164.35 -29.86 -40.85
N LEU A 10 -164.92 -30.41 -39.77
CA LEU A 10 -164.32 -30.33 -38.44
C LEU A 10 -163.07 -31.21 -38.34
N VAL A 11 -163.09 -32.38 -38.99
CA VAL A 11 -161.93 -33.28 -39.07
C VAL A 11 -160.78 -32.60 -39.82
N ASP A 12 -161.07 -31.90 -40.93
CA ASP A 12 -160.07 -31.18 -41.71
C ASP A 12 -159.53 -29.93 -40.99
N ALA A 13 -160.38 -29.18 -40.28
CA ALA A 13 -159.95 -28.04 -39.45
C ALA A 13 -159.04 -28.49 -38.28
N VAL A 14 -159.40 -29.57 -37.60
CA VAL A 14 -158.57 -30.19 -36.54
C VAL A 14 -157.28 -30.76 -37.15
N ARG A 15 -157.33 -31.39 -38.33
CA ARG A 15 -156.14 -31.88 -39.04
C ARG A 15 -155.20 -30.74 -39.42
N ALA A 16 -155.71 -29.63 -39.95
CA ALA A 16 -154.90 -28.45 -40.28
C ALA A 16 -154.27 -27.80 -39.03
N SER A 17 -155.02 -27.71 -37.92
CA SER A 17 -154.49 -27.25 -36.64
C SER A 17 -153.41 -28.17 -36.09
N ALA A 18 -153.63 -29.50 -36.15
CA ALA A 18 -152.64 -30.51 -35.78
C ALA A 18 -151.38 -30.41 -36.65
N SER A 19 -151.51 -30.29 -37.97
CA SER A 19 -150.37 -30.08 -38.88
C SER A 19 -149.61 -28.79 -38.59
N LYS A 20 -150.31 -27.70 -38.22
CA LYS A 20 -149.67 -26.44 -37.80
C LYS A 20 -148.92 -26.58 -36.47
N MET A 21 -149.49 -27.25 -35.47
CA MET A 21 -148.79 -27.56 -34.22
C MET A 21 -147.61 -28.51 -34.44
N GLN A 22 -147.75 -29.50 -35.33
CA GLN A 22 -146.70 -30.46 -35.66
C GLN A 22 -145.54 -29.79 -36.42
N GLY A 23 -145.83 -28.86 -37.33
CA GLY A 23 -144.83 -28.01 -37.97
C GLY A 23 -144.15 -27.04 -36.99
N MET A 24 -144.92 -26.42 -36.08
CA MET A 24 -144.34 -25.54 -35.06
C MET A 24 -143.49 -26.32 -34.03
N LYS A 25 -143.89 -27.55 -33.70
CA LYS A 25 -143.07 -28.49 -32.93
C LYS A 25 -141.79 -28.83 -33.69
N ALA A 26 -141.86 -29.20 -34.96
CA ALA A 26 -140.67 -29.50 -35.76
C ALA A 26 -139.70 -28.31 -35.86
N ALA A 27 -140.21 -27.07 -35.91
CA ALA A 27 -139.39 -25.85 -35.87
C ALA A 27 -138.75 -25.59 -34.48
N LEU A 28 -139.43 -25.95 -33.38
CA LEU A 28 -138.85 -25.91 -32.04
C LEU A 28 -137.81 -27.03 -31.83
N ASP A 29 -138.09 -28.25 -32.29
CA ASP A 29 -137.16 -29.39 -32.27
C ASP A 29 -135.92 -29.11 -33.14
N ALA A 30 -136.05 -28.33 -34.22
CA ALA A 30 -134.92 -27.84 -35.02
C ALA A 30 -134.10 -26.77 -34.25
N ARG A 31 -134.75 -25.74 -33.70
CA ARG A 31 -134.08 -24.71 -32.88
C ARG A 31 -133.39 -25.26 -31.64
N ALA A 32 -133.93 -26.31 -31.03
CA ALA A 32 -133.28 -27.01 -29.92
C ALA A 32 -131.94 -27.61 -30.38
N LYS A 33 -131.91 -28.30 -31.52
CA LYS A 33 -130.68 -28.85 -32.11
C LYS A 33 -129.68 -27.77 -32.53
N GLU A 34 -130.15 -26.65 -33.08
CA GLU A 34 -129.31 -25.48 -33.39
C GLU A 34 -128.66 -24.90 -32.12
N LEU A 35 -129.42 -24.73 -31.03
CA LEU A 35 -128.90 -24.26 -29.75
C LEU A 35 -127.93 -25.26 -29.11
N ASP A 36 -128.20 -26.56 -29.19
CA ASP A 36 -127.29 -27.58 -28.65
C ASP A 36 -126.00 -27.71 -29.47
N ALA A 37 -126.07 -27.53 -30.80
CA ALA A 37 -124.88 -27.43 -31.65
C ALA A 37 -124.05 -26.17 -31.33
N LEU A 38 -124.69 -25.01 -31.12
CA LEU A 38 -124.01 -23.78 -30.74
C LEU A 38 -123.37 -23.86 -29.35
N LYS A 39 -124.01 -24.53 -28.38
CA LYS A 39 -123.37 -24.84 -27.08
C LYS A 39 -122.13 -25.70 -27.26
N ALA A 40 -122.24 -26.81 -28.00
CA ALA A 40 -121.12 -27.72 -28.25
C ALA A 40 -119.95 -27.02 -28.95
N GLN A 41 -120.23 -26.10 -29.90
CA GLN A 41 -119.21 -25.25 -30.51
C GLN A 41 -118.55 -24.33 -29.48
N LEU A 42 -119.34 -23.58 -28.70
CA LEU A 42 -118.83 -22.63 -27.71
C LEU A 42 -118.01 -23.33 -26.60
N ASP A 43 -118.43 -24.52 -26.16
CA ASP A 43 -117.67 -25.37 -25.23
C ASP A 43 -116.35 -25.86 -25.87
N SER A 44 -116.34 -26.20 -27.15
CA SER A 44 -115.09 -26.58 -27.85
C SER A 44 -114.13 -25.40 -28.04
N GLU A 45 -114.64 -24.21 -28.39
CA GLU A 45 -113.86 -22.98 -28.53
C GLU A 45 -113.28 -22.56 -27.18
N ARG A 46 -114.08 -22.67 -26.11
CA ARG A 46 -113.63 -22.46 -24.73
C ARG A 46 -112.51 -23.42 -24.35
N GLN A 47 -112.68 -24.73 -24.56
CA GLN A 47 -111.64 -25.71 -24.27
C GLN A 47 -110.35 -25.44 -25.05
N ASP A 48 -110.44 -25.00 -26.31
CA ASP A 48 -109.27 -24.65 -27.11
C ASP A 48 -108.59 -23.35 -26.64
N MET A 49 -109.35 -22.38 -26.13
CA MET A 49 -108.78 -21.19 -25.49
C MET A 49 -108.13 -21.52 -24.14
N GLU A 50 -108.71 -22.41 -23.33
CA GLU A 50 -108.11 -22.91 -22.09
C GLU A 50 -106.80 -23.69 -22.37
N LYS A 51 -106.78 -24.55 -23.41
CA LYS A 51 -105.54 -25.21 -23.89
C LYS A 51 -104.47 -24.22 -24.37
N ARG A 52 -104.86 -23.13 -25.05
CA ARG A 52 -103.93 -22.07 -25.51
C ARG A 52 -103.37 -21.27 -24.34
N ALA A 53 -104.20 -20.93 -23.35
CA ALA A 53 -103.78 -20.23 -22.14
C ALA A 53 -102.74 -21.05 -21.36
N ALA A 54 -103.01 -22.35 -21.11
CA ALA A 54 -102.08 -23.24 -20.41
C ALA A 54 -100.72 -23.39 -21.13
N ARG A 55 -100.71 -23.41 -22.48
CA ARG A 55 -99.45 -23.41 -23.26
C ARG A 55 -98.67 -22.11 -23.09
N LEU A 56 -99.33 -20.95 -23.24
CA LEU A 56 -98.70 -19.64 -23.08
C LEU A 56 -98.17 -19.40 -21.65
N GLU A 57 -98.80 -20.00 -20.64
CA GLU A 57 -98.34 -19.95 -19.25
C GLU A 57 -97.09 -20.83 -19.03
N ALA A 58 -97.07 -22.05 -19.59
CA ALA A 58 -95.88 -22.91 -19.58
C ALA A 58 -94.70 -22.28 -20.35
N GLU A 59 -94.95 -21.69 -21.53
CA GLU A 59 -93.95 -20.95 -22.32
C GLU A 59 -93.38 -19.74 -21.56
N ARG A 60 -94.21 -19.04 -20.78
CA ARG A 60 -93.75 -17.95 -19.90
C ARG A 60 -92.86 -18.46 -18.77
N GLN A 61 -93.24 -19.54 -18.10
CA GLN A 61 -92.45 -20.14 -17.02
C GLN A 61 -91.09 -20.65 -17.55
N ALA A 62 -91.06 -21.25 -18.74
CA ALA A 62 -89.82 -21.65 -19.41
C ALA A 62 -88.91 -20.45 -19.73
N MET A 63 -89.44 -19.40 -20.36
CA MET A 63 -88.68 -18.16 -20.63
C MET A 63 -88.23 -17.44 -19.35
N GLU A 64 -88.95 -17.57 -18.23
CA GLU A 64 -88.54 -17.02 -16.95
C GLU A 64 -87.32 -17.78 -16.40
N GLY A 65 -87.34 -19.12 -16.43
CA GLY A 65 -86.18 -19.97 -16.11
C GLY A 65 -84.96 -19.66 -16.98
N GLU A 66 -85.11 -19.61 -18.31
CA GLU A 66 -84.02 -19.23 -19.22
C GLU A 66 -83.42 -17.84 -18.89
N ARG A 67 -84.26 -16.88 -18.47
CA ARG A 67 -83.80 -15.55 -18.04
C ARG A 67 -83.07 -15.56 -16.70
N GLU A 68 -83.39 -16.50 -15.81
CA GLU A 68 -82.69 -16.71 -14.54
C GLU A 68 -81.31 -17.34 -14.81
N GLU A 69 -81.25 -18.37 -15.64
CA GLU A 69 -80.01 -19.02 -16.08
C GLU A 69 -79.06 -18.05 -16.81
N VAL A 70 -79.58 -17.24 -17.74
CA VAL A 70 -78.79 -16.21 -18.43
C VAL A 70 -78.33 -15.11 -17.46
N ARG A 71 -79.09 -14.80 -16.38
CA ARG A 71 -78.63 -13.89 -15.32
C ARG A 71 -77.50 -14.52 -14.49
N ALA A 72 -77.63 -15.79 -14.11
CA ALA A 72 -76.60 -16.52 -13.36
C ALA A 72 -75.29 -16.68 -14.16
N ALA A 73 -75.39 -17.06 -15.44
CA ALA A 73 -74.24 -17.16 -16.34
C ALA A 73 -73.51 -15.81 -16.51
N ARG A 74 -74.25 -14.71 -16.67
CA ARG A 74 -73.68 -13.35 -16.71
C ARG A 74 -73.00 -12.96 -15.38
N ALA A 75 -73.55 -13.38 -14.24
CA ALA A 75 -72.93 -13.14 -12.94
C ALA A 75 -71.59 -13.89 -12.80
N SER A 76 -71.53 -15.18 -13.20
CA SER A 76 -70.28 -15.94 -13.25
C SER A 76 -69.25 -15.25 -14.14
N VAL A 77 -69.59 -14.95 -15.40
CA VAL A 77 -68.64 -14.30 -16.34
C VAL A 77 -68.13 -12.95 -15.81
N ASN A 78 -68.97 -12.18 -15.11
CA ASN A 78 -68.53 -10.94 -14.47
C ASN A 78 -67.55 -11.18 -13.30
N GLN A 79 -67.73 -12.25 -12.54
CA GLN A 79 -66.82 -12.68 -11.48
C GLN A 79 -65.50 -13.20 -12.06
N ASP A 80 -65.55 -14.04 -13.10
CA ASP A 80 -64.37 -14.56 -13.80
C ASP A 80 -63.54 -13.42 -14.41
N LEU A 81 -64.20 -12.42 -15.02
CA LEU A 81 -63.56 -11.20 -15.52
C LEU A 81 -63.02 -10.28 -14.41
N ALA A 82 -63.47 -10.39 -13.16
CA ALA A 82 -62.88 -9.69 -12.04
C ALA A 82 -61.60 -10.40 -11.56
N THR A 83 -61.63 -11.73 -11.44
CA THR A 83 -60.45 -12.56 -11.12
C THR A 83 -59.34 -12.36 -12.14
N ILE A 84 -59.63 -12.46 -13.44
CA ILE A 84 -58.65 -12.27 -14.52
C ILE A 84 -58.02 -10.86 -14.52
N ARG A 85 -58.72 -9.83 -14.02
CA ARG A 85 -58.14 -8.49 -13.84
C ARG A 85 -57.17 -8.46 -12.66
N ALA A 86 -57.56 -9.01 -11.52
CA ALA A 86 -56.69 -9.10 -10.34
C ALA A 86 -55.41 -9.90 -10.65
N ASP A 87 -55.53 -11.05 -11.32
CA ASP A 87 -54.40 -11.89 -11.73
C ASP A 87 -53.48 -11.18 -12.74
N ARG A 88 -54.04 -10.32 -13.60
CA ARG A 88 -53.24 -9.49 -14.51
C ARG A 88 -52.52 -8.35 -13.79
N GLU A 89 -53.12 -7.77 -12.76
CA GLU A 89 -52.51 -6.74 -11.93
C GLU A 89 -51.38 -7.30 -11.06
N THR A 90 -51.55 -8.49 -10.46
CA THR A 90 -50.49 -9.18 -9.73
C THR A 90 -49.36 -9.60 -10.66
N PHE A 91 -49.65 -10.21 -11.82
CA PHE A 91 -48.63 -10.55 -12.82
C PHE A 91 -47.86 -9.32 -13.31
N SER A 92 -48.55 -8.18 -13.52
CA SER A 92 -47.89 -6.92 -13.89
C SER A 92 -46.95 -6.41 -12.79
N ALA A 93 -47.30 -6.57 -11.52
CA ALA A 93 -46.47 -6.18 -10.37
C ALA A 93 -45.30 -7.17 -10.13
N GLU A 94 -45.46 -8.44 -10.49
CA GLU A 94 -44.34 -9.40 -10.50
C GLU A 94 -43.39 -9.13 -11.68
N GLN A 95 -43.91 -8.80 -12.86
CA GLN A 95 -43.09 -8.44 -14.02
C GLN A 95 -42.19 -7.23 -13.73
N THR A 96 -42.68 -6.18 -13.07
CA THR A 96 -41.83 -5.04 -12.67
C THR A 96 -40.79 -5.45 -11.63
N ARG A 97 -41.14 -6.25 -10.61
CA ARG A 97 -40.17 -6.79 -9.64
C ARG A 97 -39.08 -7.64 -10.29
N PHE A 98 -39.40 -8.45 -11.30
CA PHE A 98 -38.40 -9.21 -12.06
C PHE A 98 -37.50 -8.30 -12.90
N GLN A 99 -38.04 -7.23 -13.50
CA GLN A 99 -37.25 -6.24 -14.23
C GLN A 99 -36.31 -5.46 -13.29
N ASP A 100 -36.80 -5.04 -12.13
CA ASP A 100 -35.99 -4.35 -11.11
C ASP A 100 -34.89 -5.27 -10.59
N ALA A 101 -35.20 -6.54 -10.28
CA ALA A 101 -34.20 -7.53 -9.87
C ALA A 101 -33.14 -7.78 -10.96
N ALA A 102 -33.53 -7.83 -12.24
CA ALA A 102 -32.58 -7.96 -13.35
C ALA A 102 -31.65 -6.74 -13.49
N ASN A 103 -32.18 -5.52 -13.29
CA ASN A 103 -31.40 -4.30 -13.25
C ASN A 103 -30.39 -4.32 -12.08
N ASP A 104 -30.84 -4.77 -10.90
CA ASP A 104 -30.03 -4.94 -9.69
C ASP A 104 -28.90 -5.96 -9.89
N PHE A 105 -29.19 -7.09 -10.55
CA PHE A 105 -28.17 -8.09 -10.91
C PHE A 105 -27.14 -7.53 -11.90
N ALA A 106 -27.56 -6.79 -12.94
CA ALA A 106 -26.63 -6.16 -13.88
C ALA A 106 -25.74 -5.09 -13.20
N ALA A 107 -26.29 -4.31 -12.27
CA ALA A 107 -25.52 -3.35 -11.47
C ALA A 107 -24.48 -4.05 -10.57
N ARG A 108 -24.88 -5.15 -9.91
CA ARG A 108 -23.97 -5.98 -9.08
C ARG A 108 -22.87 -6.61 -9.94
N GLU A 109 -23.21 -7.19 -11.08
CA GLU A 109 -22.26 -7.81 -12.01
C GLU A 109 -21.22 -6.79 -12.51
N LYS A 110 -21.63 -5.56 -12.82
CA LYS A 110 -20.71 -4.46 -13.13
C LYS A 110 -19.77 -4.14 -11.96
N SER A 111 -20.30 -3.98 -10.76
CA SER A 111 -19.49 -3.67 -9.56
C SER A 111 -18.51 -4.80 -9.20
N LEU A 112 -18.87 -6.05 -9.53
CA LEU A 112 -18.02 -7.22 -9.33
C LEU A 112 -16.84 -7.22 -10.32
N ARG A 113 -17.08 -6.94 -11.60
CA ARG A 113 -16.00 -6.74 -12.60
C ARG A 113 -15.06 -5.59 -12.24
N GLU A 114 -15.60 -4.49 -11.72
CA GLU A 114 -14.80 -3.35 -11.23
C GLU A 114 -13.94 -3.74 -10.02
N ALA A 115 -14.45 -4.60 -9.13
CA ALA A 115 -13.70 -5.14 -8.00
C ALA A 115 -12.61 -6.14 -8.45
N GLU A 116 -12.93 -7.06 -9.36
CA GLU A 116 -11.99 -8.01 -9.97
C GLU A 116 -10.80 -7.29 -10.61
N SER A 117 -11.06 -6.32 -11.48
CA SER A 117 -9.99 -5.54 -12.14
C SER A 117 -9.12 -4.76 -11.14
N ASN A 118 -9.69 -4.26 -10.03
CA ASN A 118 -8.90 -3.64 -8.98
C ASN A 118 -8.08 -4.66 -8.16
N VAL A 119 -8.54 -5.90 -7.98
CA VAL A 119 -7.76 -7.00 -7.37
C VAL A 119 -6.60 -7.38 -8.28
N GLU A 120 -6.83 -7.59 -9.58
CA GLU A 120 -5.76 -7.84 -10.57
C GLU A 120 -4.70 -6.73 -10.55
N ARG A 121 -5.13 -5.46 -10.53
CA ARG A 121 -4.24 -4.30 -10.45
C ARG A 121 -3.41 -4.29 -9.17
N LEU A 122 -4.01 -4.64 -8.03
CA LEU A 122 -3.31 -4.72 -6.73
C LEU A 122 -2.32 -5.89 -6.68
N ASP A 123 -2.63 -7.02 -7.30
CA ASP A 123 -1.70 -8.16 -7.40
C ASP A 123 -0.46 -7.80 -8.25
N HIS A 124 -0.66 -7.17 -9.41
CA HIS A 124 0.44 -6.64 -10.23
C HIS A 124 1.28 -5.60 -9.47
N GLU A 125 0.64 -4.72 -8.67
CA GLU A 125 1.31 -3.73 -7.82
C GLU A 125 2.13 -4.41 -6.69
N MET A 126 1.60 -5.49 -6.10
CA MET A 126 2.28 -6.29 -5.07
C MET A 126 3.47 -7.07 -5.63
N ILE A 127 3.29 -7.78 -6.75
CA ILE A 127 4.35 -8.51 -7.46
C ILE A 127 5.47 -7.55 -7.89
N GLY A 128 5.11 -6.34 -8.36
CA GLY A 128 6.05 -5.26 -8.65
C GLY A 128 6.90 -4.88 -7.43
N ARG A 129 6.25 -4.57 -6.30
CA ARG A 129 6.93 -4.24 -5.03
C ARG A 129 7.81 -5.38 -4.50
N MET A 130 7.36 -6.63 -4.59
CA MET A 130 8.15 -7.79 -4.17
C MET A 130 9.40 -7.97 -5.03
N ARG A 131 9.30 -7.76 -6.35
CA ARG A 131 10.45 -7.79 -7.27
C ARG A 131 11.42 -6.64 -6.99
N GLU A 132 10.92 -5.43 -6.74
CA GLU A 132 11.73 -4.27 -6.38
C GLU A 132 12.45 -4.47 -5.04
N ALA A 133 11.77 -5.02 -4.03
CA ALA A 133 12.37 -5.37 -2.74
C ALA A 133 13.45 -6.45 -2.90
N GLY A 134 13.19 -7.51 -3.66
CA GLY A 134 14.18 -8.55 -3.97
C GLY A 134 15.43 -8.00 -4.65
N ALA A 135 15.27 -7.08 -5.61
CA ALA A 135 16.40 -6.40 -6.26
C ALA A 135 17.21 -5.52 -5.27
N LYS A 136 16.54 -4.83 -4.34
CA LYS A 136 17.20 -4.05 -3.28
C LYS A 136 17.97 -4.95 -2.31
N PHE A 137 17.40 -6.08 -1.90
CA PHE A 137 18.11 -7.05 -1.05
C PHE A 137 19.36 -7.61 -1.76
N LEU A 138 19.26 -7.97 -3.04
CA LEU A 138 20.40 -8.45 -3.82
C LEU A 138 21.50 -7.37 -3.95
N ALA A 139 21.13 -6.11 -4.15
CA ALA A 139 22.08 -5.00 -4.18
C ALA A 139 22.78 -4.76 -2.82
N ILE A 140 22.07 -4.97 -1.70
CA ILE A 140 22.66 -4.91 -0.35
C ILE A 140 23.65 -6.05 -0.14
N VAL A 141 23.29 -7.29 -0.51
CA VAL A 141 24.17 -8.47 -0.39
C VAL A 141 25.44 -8.30 -1.23
N ASN A 142 25.32 -7.84 -2.48
CA ASN A 142 26.49 -7.58 -3.34
C ASN A 142 27.44 -6.54 -2.71
N ARG A 143 26.89 -5.45 -2.14
CA ARG A 143 27.66 -4.42 -1.43
C ARG A 143 28.31 -4.96 -0.15
N GLU A 144 27.65 -5.87 0.57
CA GLU A 144 28.21 -6.53 1.74
C GLU A 144 29.38 -7.44 1.35
N GLU A 145 29.26 -8.22 0.27
CA GLU A 145 30.38 -8.99 -0.27
C GLU A 145 31.55 -8.11 -0.70
N GLU A 146 31.30 -6.96 -1.34
CA GLU A 146 32.34 -5.99 -1.71
C GLU A 146 33.08 -5.44 -0.49
N LEU A 147 32.37 -5.14 0.60
CA LEU A 147 32.98 -4.70 1.87
C LEU A 147 33.80 -5.83 2.52
N VAL A 148 33.33 -7.08 2.49
CA VAL A 148 34.07 -8.25 3.01
C VAL A 148 35.31 -8.55 2.18
N LYS A 149 35.26 -8.39 0.85
CA LYS A 149 36.43 -8.49 -0.05
C LYS A 149 37.44 -7.40 0.31
N LEU A 150 37.01 -6.14 0.38
CA LEU A 150 37.86 -5.00 0.76
C LEU A 150 38.51 -5.19 2.14
N GLN A 151 37.77 -5.65 3.15
CA GLN A 151 38.32 -5.94 4.49
C GLN A 151 39.41 -7.02 4.44
N ARG A 152 39.22 -8.08 3.64
CA ARG A 152 40.24 -9.13 3.44
C ARG A 152 41.48 -8.59 2.74
N ASP A 153 41.31 -7.78 1.71
CA ASP A 153 42.42 -7.19 0.96
C ASP A 153 43.26 -6.25 1.85
N TRP A 154 42.60 -5.47 2.71
CA TRP A 154 43.27 -4.64 3.73
C TRP A 154 44.05 -5.47 4.77
N LEU A 155 43.51 -6.61 5.22
CA LEU A 155 44.23 -7.51 6.13
C LEU A 155 45.48 -8.09 5.47
N VAL A 156 45.37 -8.60 4.23
CA VAL A 156 46.52 -9.13 3.48
C VAL A 156 47.57 -8.04 3.23
N ALA A 157 47.16 -6.81 2.90
CA ALA A 157 48.07 -5.68 2.74
C ALA A 157 48.77 -5.29 4.05
N PHE A 158 48.08 -5.37 5.19
CA PHE A 158 48.65 -5.12 6.50
C PHE A 158 49.65 -6.22 6.92
N GLU A 159 49.28 -7.49 6.77
CA GLU A 159 50.18 -8.64 7.00
C GLU A 159 51.44 -8.57 6.14
N THR A 160 51.30 -8.18 4.86
CA THR A 160 52.43 -7.96 3.94
C THR A 160 53.35 -6.85 4.46
N ARG A 161 52.79 -5.70 4.83
CA ARG A 161 53.56 -4.56 5.38
C ARG A 161 54.21 -4.89 6.72
N GLU A 162 53.58 -5.72 7.55
CA GLU A 162 54.19 -6.19 8.79
C GLU A 162 55.40 -7.10 8.52
N GLN A 163 55.30 -8.00 7.53
CA GLN A 163 56.43 -8.81 7.07
C GLN A 163 57.59 -7.95 6.52
N GLU A 164 57.29 -6.92 5.70
CA GLU A 164 58.28 -5.94 5.24
C GLU A 164 58.98 -5.23 6.42
N LEU A 165 58.22 -4.79 7.42
CA LEU A 165 58.77 -4.12 8.61
C LEU A 165 59.65 -5.06 9.44
N ARG A 166 59.24 -6.32 9.64
CA ARG A 166 60.05 -7.36 10.32
C ARG A 166 61.38 -7.57 9.59
N MET A 167 61.33 -7.80 8.27
CA MET A 167 62.53 -7.92 7.42
C MET A 167 63.46 -6.71 7.52
N ILE A 168 62.92 -5.49 7.56
CA ILE A 168 63.73 -4.26 7.75
C ILE A 168 64.37 -4.23 9.14
N THR A 169 63.65 -4.61 10.21
CA THR A 169 64.24 -4.67 11.56
C THR A 169 65.32 -5.74 11.69
N GLU A 170 65.14 -6.91 11.08
CA GLU A 170 66.15 -7.98 11.04
C GLU A 170 67.41 -7.52 10.27
N GLN A 171 67.26 -6.88 9.11
CA GLN A 171 68.38 -6.30 8.36
C GLN A 171 69.09 -5.17 9.12
N MET A 172 68.34 -4.37 9.89
CA MET A 172 68.93 -3.34 10.75
C MET A 172 69.73 -3.95 11.91
N GLN A 173 69.21 -5.01 12.55
CA GLN A 173 69.90 -5.73 13.62
C GLN A 173 71.19 -6.39 13.10
N ALA A 174 71.13 -7.12 11.98
CA ALA A 174 72.32 -7.71 11.35
C ALA A 174 73.42 -6.65 11.07
N ARG A 175 73.06 -5.49 10.51
CA ARG A 175 74.01 -4.38 10.29
C ARG A 175 74.54 -3.76 11.58
N GLN A 176 73.76 -3.76 12.67
CA GLN A 176 74.22 -3.32 13.98
C GLN A 176 75.18 -4.34 14.61
N GLU A 177 74.95 -5.63 14.41
CA GLU A 177 75.84 -6.70 14.84
C GLU A 177 77.17 -6.65 14.06
N GLU A 178 77.14 -6.56 12.72
CA GLU A 178 78.30 -6.32 11.86
C GLU A 178 79.09 -5.07 12.30
N SER A 179 78.41 -3.94 12.51
CA SER A 179 79.02 -2.70 12.99
C SER A 179 79.63 -2.85 14.39
N ALA A 180 78.97 -3.59 15.29
CA ALA A 180 79.50 -3.90 16.61
C ALA A 180 80.71 -4.87 16.54
N GLU A 181 80.81 -5.74 15.52
CA GLU A 181 81.99 -6.57 15.26
C GLU A 181 83.16 -5.75 14.72
N LEU A 182 82.89 -4.81 13.81
CA LEU A 182 83.89 -3.85 13.33
C LEU A 182 84.40 -2.94 14.46
N HIS A 183 83.53 -2.47 15.36
CA HIS A 183 83.97 -1.73 16.55
C HIS A 183 84.76 -2.61 17.53
N ARG A 184 84.38 -3.88 17.72
CA ARG A 184 85.14 -4.84 18.55
C ARG A 184 86.52 -5.14 17.96
N SER A 185 86.65 -5.30 16.65
CA SER A 185 87.94 -5.57 16.00
C SER A 185 88.84 -4.32 15.95
N LEU A 186 88.27 -3.13 15.75
CA LEU A 186 88.99 -1.85 15.85
C LEU A 186 89.51 -1.62 17.27
N ALA A 187 88.68 -1.82 18.31
CA ALA A 187 89.11 -1.70 19.70
C ALA A 187 90.17 -2.75 20.09
N HIS A 188 90.12 -3.95 19.51
CA HIS A 188 91.18 -4.95 19.66
C HIS A 188 92.49 -4.49 19.02
N LEU A 189 92.45 -3.96 17.80
CA LEU A 189 93.61 -3.42 17.10
C LEU A 189 94.22 -2.21 17.82
N GLU A 190 93.38 -1.31 18.36
CA GLU A 190 93.82 -0.18 19.19
C GLU A 190 94.51 -0.67 20.47
N SER A 191 94.02 -1.76 21.08
CA SER A 191 94.65 -2.39 22.25
C SER A 191 96.01 -3.02 21.91
N VAL A 192 96.14 -3.65 20.74
CA VAL A 192 97.42 -4.16 20.22
C VAL A 192 98.42 -3.02 19.99
N PHE A 193 98.01 -1.96 19.28
CA PHE A 193 98.88 -0.79 19.07
C PHE A 193 99.27 -0.11 20.38
N LYS A 194 98.37 0.00 21.36
CA LYS A 194 98.71 0.50 22.70
C LYS A 194 99.78 -0.35 23.36
N GLY A 195 99.61 -1.67 23.39
CA GLY A 195 100.62 -2.60 23.92
C GLY A 195 101.96 -2.53 23.18
N GLU A 196 101.97 -2.30 21.87
CA GLU A 196 103.19 -2.04 21.09
C GLU A 196 103.82 -0.69 21.44
N THR A 197 103.04 0.39 21.63
CA THR A 197 103.58 1.69 22.04
C THR A 197 104.10 1.69 23.47
N ASP A 198 103.44 0.99 24.40
CA ASP A 198 103.90 0.81 25.78
C ASP A 198 105.18 -0.02 25.82
N ARG A 199 105.27 -1.06 24.97
CA ARG A 199 106.49 -1.84 24.78
C ARG A 199 107.63 -1.00 24.21
N LEU A 200 107.40 -0.22 23.16
CA LEU A 200 108.40 0.68 22.58
C LEU A 200 108.80 1.79 23.56
N ALA A 201 107.89 2.23 24.44
CA ALA A 201 108.21 3.15 25.53
C ALA A 201 109.08 2.49 26.61
N ALA A 202 108.82 1.23 26.98
CA ALA A 202 109.64 0.45 27.89
C ALA A 202 111.03 0.14 27.31
N GLU A 203 111.11 -0.27 26.03
CA GLU A 203 112.37 -0.47 25.31
C GLU A 203 113.16 0.84 25.19
N ARG A 204 112.49 1.99 24.99
CA ARG A 204 113.12 3.32 25.08
C ARG A 204 113.59 3.69 26.48
N GLN A 205 112.86 3.34 27.55
CA GLN A 205 113.29 3.57 28.93
C GLN A 205 114.50 2.68 29.28
N GLU A 206 114.52 1.44 28.81
CA GLU A 206 115.67 0.53 28.98
C GLU A 206 116.89 1.03 28.20
N LEU A 207 116.71 1.56 26.98
CA LEU A 207 117.76 2.22 26.21
C LEU A 207 118.24 3.51 26.89
N ALA A 208 117.33 4.36 27.39
CA ALA A 208 117.68 5.57 28.13
C ALA A 208 118.44 5.26 29.42
N ALA A 209 118.10 4.18 30.14
CA ALA A 209 118.86 3.72 31.31
C ALA A 209 120.25 3.18 30.93
N LYS A 210 120.40 2.55 29.75
CA LYS A 210 121.71 2.17 29.20
C LYS A 210 122.52 3.38 28.76
N GLU A 211 121.89 4.40 28.18
CA GLU A 211 122.50 5.69 27.84
C GLU A 211 122.92 6.44 29.11
N GLU A 212 122.10 6.48 30.15
CA GLU A 212 122.45 7.08 31.45
C GLU A 212 123.60 6.31 32.11
N SER A 213 123.60 4.97 32.09
CA SER A 213 124.73 4.16 32.55
C SER A 213 126.01 4.37 31.72
N LEU A 214 125.89 4.59 30.40
CA LEU A 214 127.02 4.98 29.55
C LEU A 214 127.49 6.42 29.82
N LEU A 215 126.60 7.34 30.15
CA LEU A 215 126.93 8.71 30.56
C LEU A 215 127.56 8.74 31.96
N GLU A 216 127.16 7.86 32.87
CA GLU A 216 127.86 7.64 34.14
C GLU A 216 129.23 7.03 33.90
N ALA A 217 129.37 6.03 33.03
CA ALA A 217 130.68 5.48 32.64
C ALA A 217 131.58 6.55 31.98
N GLN A 218 131.01 7.45 31.16
CA GLN A 218 131.70 8.62 30.62
C GLN A 218 132.04 9.65 31.70
N ARG A 219 131.21 9.86 32.73
CA ARG A 219 131.54 10.73 33.89
C ARG A 219 132.61 10.12 34.79
N TYR A 220 132.64 8.80 34.95
CA TYR A 220 133.74 8.10 35.62
C TYR A 220 135.05 8.21 34.81
N LEU A 221 135.00 8.10 33.48
CA LEU A 221 136.16 8.36 32.64
C LEU A 221 136.58 9.84 32.68
N ALA A 222 135.62 10.78 32.62
CA ALA A 222 135.89 12.22 32.71
C ALA A 222 136.53 12.58 34.06
N THR A 223 136.02 12.09 35.20
CA THR A 223 136.61 12.36 36.52
C THR A 223 137.95 11.65 36.75
N VAL A 224 138.23 10.54 36.06
CA VAL A 224 139.57 9.94 36.00
C VAL A 224 140.54 10.76 35.12
N ILE A 225 140.03 11.52 34.14
CA ILE A 225 140.82 12.35 33.23
C ILE A 225 141.02 13.78 33.78
N GLU A 226 140.01 14.41 34.39
CA GLU A 226 140.07 15.74 35.04
C GLU A 226 140.95 15.76 36.30
N ALA A 227 141.41 14.59 36.77
CA ALA A 227 142.49 14.49 37.75
C ALA A 227 143.88 14.81 37.15
N ALA A 228 143.98 15.02 35.84
CA ALA A 228 145.14 15.57 35.13
C ALA A 228 144.73 16.85 34.36
N ASP A 229 145.48 17.92 34.58
CA ASP A 229 145.16 19.29 34.15
C ASP A 229 145.14 19.50 32.61
N VAL A 230 144.65 20.67 32.16
CA VAL A 230 144.63 21.28 30.80
C VAL A 230 143.25 21.34 30.10
N GLY A 231 142.67 22.54 30.04
CA GLY A 231 141.74 22.99 28.97
C GLY A 231 142.50 23.79 27.88
N PRO A 232 141.87 24.68 27.07
CA PRO A 232 140.44 25.03 26.93
C PRO A 232 140.01 25.07 25.43
N ARG A 233 139.05 25.96 25.08
CA ARG A 233 138.96 26.77 23.83
C ARG A 233 137.78 26.51 22.87
N GLU A 234 137.31 27.62 22.29
CA GLU A 234 136.18 27.73 21.34
C GLU A 234 136.57 27.46 19.87
N ALA A 235 135.59 27.17 19.01
CA ALA A 235 135.67 27.20 17.55
C ALA A 235 134.30 27.53 16.90
N GLU A 236 134.28 27.92 15.63
CA GLU A 236 133.17 28.68 15.01
C GLU A 236 132.24 27.91 14.02
N ARG A 237 131.20 28.65 13.57
CA ARG A 237 130.20 28.51 12.47
C ARG A 237 130.72 27.85 11.14
N PRO A 238 129.87 27.48 10.11
CA PRO A 238 128.53 28.01 9.74
C PRO A 238 127.49 27.01 9.12
N SER A 239 126.46 27.55 8.42
CA SER A 239 125.28 26.92 7.77
C SER A 239 125.39 26.94 6.20
N PRO A 240 124.35 26.80 5.30
CA PRO A 240 122.91 26.45 5.41
C PRO A 240 122.36 25.41 4.32
N PRO A 241 121.40 25.64 3.36
CA PRO A 241 120.39 24.64 2.91
C PRO A 241 120.40 24.35 1.36
N PRO A 242 119.38 23.74 0.68
CA PRO A 242 118.11 24.43 0.25
C PRO A 242 116.85 23.53 -0.05
N ALA A 243 115.76 24.14 -0.59
CA ALA A 243 114.75 23.64 -1.57
C ALA A 243 113.75 22.48 -1.23
N ASP A 244 112.50 22.41 -1.76
CA ASP A 244 111.62 23.38 -2.48
C ASP A 244 110.12 22.94 -2.48
N GLU A 245 109.21 23.80 -2.97
CA GLU A 245 107.73 23.64 -3.05
C GLU A 245 107.19 23.07 -4.42
N PRO A 246 105.97 23.42 -4.93
CA PRO A 246 104.65 22.78 -4.70
C PRO A 246 104.04 22.17 -6.01
N PRO A 247 102.69 21.95 -6.18
CA PRO A 247 101.75 23.03 -6.53
C PRO A 247 100.27 22.88 -6.03
N ALA A 248 99.44 23.88 -6.34
CA ALA A 248 97.97 23.96 -6.18
C ALA A 248 97.30 24.24 -7.57
N PRO A 249 96.02 24.65 -7.78
CA PRO A 249 94.86 24.95 -6.88
C PRO A 249 93.75 23.86 -7.03
N THR A 250 92.42 24.01 -6.83
CA THR A 250 91.42 25.11 -6.62
C THR A 250 90.25 24.53 -5.75
N GLU A 251 89.06 25.11 -5.47
CA GLU A 251 88.30 26.29 -5.94
C GLU A 251 87.49 26.97 -4.78
N SER A 252 86.21 27.36 -4.98
CA SER A 252 85.32 28.03 -3.99
C SER A 252 83.83 27.85 -4.41
N PRO A 253 82.77 28.41 -3.73
CA PRO A 253 82.70 29.11 -2.44
C PRO A 253 81.68 28.45 -1.43
N PRO A 254 80.55 29.04 -0.91
CA PRO A 254 80.40 29.20 0.54
C PRO A 254 79.04 28.64 1.11
N PRO A 255 78.23 29.25 2.03
CA PRO A 255 77.32 28.54 2.95
C PRO A 255 75.82 28.82 2.55
N PRO A 256 74.75 28.94 3.39
CA PRO A 256 74.62 28.86 4.86
C PRO A 256 73.28 28.28 5.44
N MET A 257 73.10 28.50 6.76
CA MET A 257 71.84 28.66 7.53
C MET A 257 71.06 27.46 8.12
N SER A 258 70.51 27.74 9.31
CA SER A 258 69.41 27.03 9.97
C SER A 258 68.05 27.60 9.54
N ILE A 259 66.95 26.99 10.01
CA ILE A 259 65.56 27.45 9.91
C ILE A 259 64.94 27.32 8.50
N MET A 260 64.04 26.35 8.35
CA MET A 260 62.61 26.63 8.12
C MET A 260 61.78 25.39 8.47
N ALA A 261 60.62 25.60 9.10
CA ALA A 261 59.64 24.54 9.31
C ALA A 261 58.75 24.41 8.06
N PRO A 262 58.32 23.19 7.68
CA PRO A 262 57.16 23.04 6.80
C PRO A 262 55.92 23.47 7.59
N THR A 263 55.42 24.64 7.24
CA THR A 263 54.14 25.23 7.65
C THR A 263 53.05 24.18 7.85
N ALA A 264 52.48 24.12 9.05
CA ALA A 264 51.18 23.50 9.24
C ALA A 264 50.14 24.36 8.50
N PRO A 265 49.25 23.79 7.65
CA PRO A 265 48.06 24.51 7.27
C PRO A 265 47.21 24.72 8.53
N GLU A 266 46.91 25.98 8.84
CA GLU A 266 45.91 26.31 9.85
C GLU A 266 44.53 25.75 9.46
N PRO A 267 43.63 25.50 10.44
CA PRO A 267 42.32 24.96 10.16
C PRO A 267 41.50 25.93 9.32
N VAL A 268 41.01 25.46 8.17
CA VAL A 268 39.86 26.11 7.53
C VAL A 268 38.65 25.83 8.42
N GLU A 269 38.11 26.87 9.05
CA GLU A 269 36.91 26.76 9.89
C GLU A 269 35.70 26.24 9.07
N PRO A 270 34.73 25.59 9.72
CA PRO A 270 33.61 24.94 9.03
C PRO A 270 32.57 25.95 8.51
N GLU A 271 32.91 26.72 7.48
CA GLU A 271 31.98 27.62 6.78
C GLU A 271 30.99 26.83 5.92
N ASN A 272 30.07 26.11 6.58
CA ASN A 272 28.72 25.81 6.10
C ASN A 272 27.83 25.32 7.26
N THR A 273 27.75 26.10 8.34
CA THR A 273 26.58 26.11 9.22
C THR A 273 25.48 26.94 8.56
N PRO A 274 24.41 26.36 7.99
CA PRO A 274 23.18 27.11 7.80
C PRO A 274 22.60 27.45 9.19
N GLU A 275 22.56 28.73 9.52
CA GLU A 275 21.91 29.21 10.75
C GLU A 275 20.40 28.90 10.75
N PRO A 276 19.75 28.86 11.93
CA PRO A 276 18.45 28.19 12.07
C PRO A 276 17.28 29.02 11.50
N GLU A 277 16.68 28.55 10.40
CA GLU A 277 15.40 29.07 9.92
C GLU A 277 14.26 28.75 10.89
N ALA A 278 13.96 29.71 11.76
CA ALA A 278 12.95 29.58 12.80
C ALA A 278 11.53 29.83 12.26
N ARG A 279 10.81 28.77 11.87
CA ARG A 279 9.39 28.48 12.27
C ARG A 279 8.84 27.21 11.58
N PRO A 280 7.83 26.54 12.18
CA PRO A 280 7.35 25.26 11.68
C PRO A 280 6.52 25.42 10.40
N ALA A 281 7.08 25.01 9.26
CA ALA A 281 6.28 24.66 8.09
C ALA A 281 5.39 23.46 8.46
N VAL A 282 4.09 23.71 8.61
CA VAL A 282 3.09 22.75 9.10
C VAL A 282 3.22 21.43 8.35
N THR A 283 3.72 20.40 9.06
CA THR A 283 4.13 19.17 8.40
C THR A 283 2.92 18.35 7.97
N ARG A 284 3.07 17.60 6.86
CA ARG A 284 2.06 16.62 6.43
C ARG A 284 1.74 15.59 7.53
N ALA A 285 2.70 15.27 8.40
CA ALA A 285 2.50 14.44 9.58
C ALA A 285 1.59 15.13 10.60
N GLU A 286 1.88 16.36 11.02
CA GLU A 286 1.03 17.15 11.93
C GLU A 286 -0.43 17.28 11.46
N ALA A 287 -0.63 17.38 10.15
CA ALA A 287 -1.96 17.44 9.55
C ALA A 287 -2.66 16.08 9.52
N MET A 288 -1.92 14.98 9.29
CA MET A 288 -2.45 13.62 9.40
C MET A 288 -2.80 13.25 10.84
N ASP A 289 -1.98 13.62 11.82
CA ASP A 289 -2.19 13.30 13.24
C ASP A 289 -3.38 14.05 13.84
N ARG A 290 -3.66 15.28 13.37
CA ARG A 290 -4.87 16.03 13.76
C ARG A 290 -6.10 15.47 13.05
N LEU A 291 -6.04 15.22 11.75
CA LEU A 291 -7.16 14.63 11.00
C LEU A 291 -7.55 13.25 11.55
N THR A 292 -6.58 12.43 11.95
CA THR A 292 -6.81 11.12 12.54
C THR A 292 -7.50 11.24 13.90
N ARG A 293 -7.01 12.10 14.80
CA ARG A 293 -7.66 12.40 16.09
C ARG A 293 -9.09 12.94 15.92
N ALA A 294 -9.32 13.81 14.93
CA ALA A 294 -10.64 14.33 14.60
C ALA A 294 -11.61 13.23 14.13
N ILE A 295 -11.15 12.30 13.28
CA ILE A 295 -11.95 11.14 12.83
C ILE A 295 -12.29 10.19 13.99
N GLU A 296 -11.36 9.95 14.91
CA GLU A 296 -11.63 9.11 16.09
C GLU A 296 -12.57 9.79 17.10
N ALA A 297 -12.44 11.10 17.31
CA ALA A 297 -13.38 11.88 18.12
C ALA A 297 -14.78 11.83 17.52
N TRP A 298 -14.90 12.03 16.19
CA TRP A 298 -16.16 11.95 15.45
C TRP A 298 -16.81 10.57 15.59
N ARG A 299 -16.06 9.48 15.45
CA ARG A 299 -16.57 8.12 15.68
C ARG A 299 -17.09 7.94 17.10
N ARG A 300 -16.32 8.34 18.13
CA ARG A 300 -16.75 8.25 19.53
C ARG A 300 -18.02 9.08 19.82
N SER A 301 -18.18 10.23 19.17
CA SER A 301 -19.38 11.08 19.29
C SER A 301 -20.60 10.52 18.54
N ARG A 302 -20.38 9.91 17.38
CA ARG A 302 -21.42 9.17 16.63
C ARG A 302 -21.92 7.96 17.41
N ASP A 303 -20.99 7.19 17.95
CA ASP A 303 -21.26 5.92 18.64
C ASP A 303 -21.85 6.14 20.05
N SER A 304 -21.82 7.38 20.55
CA SER A 304 -22.58 7.87 21.71
C SER A 304 -23.86 8.63 21.35
N GLY A 305 -24.29 8.62 20.07
CA GLY A 305 -25.62 9.05 19.65
C GLY A 305 -25.83 10.55 19.44
N ARG A 306 -24.78 11.38 19.36
CA ARG A 306 -24.93 12.76 18.87
C ARG A 306 -25.17 12.77 17.36
N ASP A 307 -25.92 13.75 16.86
CA ASP A 307 -25.83 14.08 15.43
C ASP A 307 -24.42 14.61 15.12
N VAL A 308 -23.87 14.14 14.01
CA VAL A 308 -22.53 14.43 13.51
C VAL A 308 -22.51 14.54 11.98
N GLY A 309 -23.67 14.84 11.36
CA GLY A 309 -23.84 14.97 9.91
C GLY A 309 -23.00 16.10 9.31
N GLU A 310 -23.03 17.29 9.92
CA GLU A 310 -22.23 18.44 9.50
C GLU A 310 -20.74 18.20 9.71
N MET A 311 -20.39 17.64 10.87
CA MET A 311 -19.05 17.18 11.27
C MET A 311 -18.42 16.19 10.27
N ARG A 312 -19.24 15.37 9.60
CA ARG A 312 -18.80 14.44 8.55
C ARG A 312 -18.42 15.18 7.25
N ASN A 313 -19.08 16.30 6.96
CA ASN A 313 -18.81 17.11 5.77
C ASN A 313 -17.54 17.96 5.95
N THR A 314 -17.32 18.55 7.13
CA THR A 314 -16.06 19.25 7.46
C THR A 314 -14.87 18.29 7.48
N LEU A 315 -15.00 17.08 8.05
CA LEU A 315 -13.98 16.03 7.94
C LEU A 315 -13.67 15.61 6.49
N LYS A 316 -14.68 15.60 5.60
CA LYS A 316 -14.45 15.33 4.17
C LYS A 316 -13.64 16.46 3.53
N LEU A 317 -14.02 17.72 3.76
CA LEU A 317 -13.27 18.89 3.28
C LEU A 317 -11.84 18.93 3.83
N ALA A 318 -11.61 18.53 5.09
CA ALA A 318 -10.29 18.42 5.68
C ALA A 318 -9.41 17.37 4.98
N LYS A 319 -9.99 16.20 4.66
CA LYS A 319 -9.31 15.16 3.87
C LYS A 319 -8.99 15.64 2.46
N ASP A 320 -9.94 16.26 1.78
CA ASP A 320 -9.78 16.74 0.40
C ASP A 320 -8.73 17.87 0.34
N ALA A 321 -8.69 18.76 1.34
CA ALA A 321 -7.64 19.77 1.51
C ALA A 321 -6.25 19.17 1.75
N LEU A 322 -6.15 18.09 2.54
CA LEU A 322 -4.91 17.36 2.78
C LEU A 322 -4.40 16.65 1.52
N GLN A 323 -5.30 16.07 0.72
CA GLN A 323 -4.96 15.49 -0.59
C GLN A 323 -4.49 16.56 -1.58
N ALA A 324 -5.03 17.79 -1.50
CA ALA A 324 -4.57 18.96 -2.26
C ALA A 324 -3.30 19.64 -1.67
N GLY A 325 -2.63 19.05 -0.68
CA GLY A 325 -1.41 19.58 -0.08
C GLY A 325 -1.60 20.81 0.83
N LYS A 326 -2.84 21.23 1.11
CA LYS A 326 -3.16 22.43 1.90
C LYS A 326 -3.21 22.10 3.40
N TYR A 327 -2.07 21.71 3.95
CA TYR A 327 -1.96 21.14 5.30
C TYR A 327 -2.51 22.06 6.40
N GLU A 328 -2.28 23.37 6.31
CA GLU A 328 -2.83 24.38 7.22
C GLU A 328 -4.37 24.41 7.20
N THR A 329 -4.97 24.33 6.01
CA THR A 329 -6.44 24.28 5.84
C THR A 329 -7.01 22.97 6.38
N ALA A 330 -6.33 21.85 6.12
CA ALA A 330 -6.70 20.54 6.66
C ALA A 330 -6.62 20.50 8.19
N ILE A 331 -5.60 21.13 8.79
CA ILE A 331 -5.49 21.28 10.25
C ILE A 331 -6.63 22.14 10.79
N ARG A 332 -6.91 23.31 10.20
CA ARG A 332 -7.96 24.19 10.71
C ARG A 332 -9.31 23.47 10.76
N LEU A 333 -9.69 22.80 9.66
CA LEU A 333 -10.93 22.02 9.57
C LEU A 333 -10.95 20.80 10.52
N ALA A 334 -9.79 20.19 10.80
CA ALA A 334 -9.70 19.10 11.77
C ALA A 334 -9.73 19.58 13.24
N THR A 335 -9.24 20.79 13.52
CA THR A 335 -9.33 21.46 14.84
C THR A 335 -10.75 21.96 15.09
N GLU A 336 -11.40 22.59 14.11
CA GLU A 336 -12.82 22.97 14.11
C GLU A 336 -13.70 21.77 14.51
N VAL A 337 -13.49 20.61 13.87
CA VAL A 337 -14.14 19.34 14.25
C VAL A 337 -13.79 18.87 15.67
N LEU A 338 -12.58 19.09 16.17
CA LEU A 338 -12.21 18.68 17.52
C LEU A 338 -12.83 19.58 18.60
N ASP A 339 -12.95 20.88 18.33
CA ASP A 339 -13.51 21.87 19.24
C ASP A 339 -15.04 21.76 19.32
N ASP A 340 -15.73 21.59 18.19
CA ASP A 340 -17.19 21.31 18.15
C ASP A 340 -17.54 19.95 18.82
N LEU A 341 -16.57 19.04 18.92
CA LEU A 341 -16.73 17.75 19.61
C LEU A 341 -16.37 17.79 21.10
N GLN A 342 -15.66 18.82 21.58
CA GLN A 342 -15.39 18.96 23.01
C GLN A 342 -16.73 19.01 23.77
N PRO A 343 -16.88 18.27 24.88
CA PRO A 343 -17.95 18.59 25.81
C PRO A 343 -17.71 20.01 26.31
N ALA A 344 -18.73 20.89 26.22
CA ALA A 344 -18.62 22.24 26.74
C ALA A 344 -18.14 22.19 28.19
N VAL A 345 -16.89 22.64 28.43
CA VAL A 345 -16.29 22.63 29.76
C VAL A 345 -16.98 23.70 30.57
N ILE A 346 -18.02 23.30 31.29
CA ILE A 346 -18.82 24.17 32.15
C ILE A 346 -17.88 24.83 33.15
N ALA A 347 -17.73 26.15 33.02
CA ALA A 347 -17.00 26.95 33.98
C ALA A 347 -17.59 26.75 35.38
N ARG A 348 -16.70 26.55 36.35
CA ARG A 348 -16.98 26.51 37.78
C ARG A 348 -16.18 27.62 38.46
#